data_AF-A0A5C7LGL7-F1
#
_entry.id   AF-A0A5C7LGL7-F1
#
_cell.length_a   1.000
_cell.length_b   1.000
_cell.length_c   1.000
_cell.angle_alpha   90.00
_cell.angle_beta   90.00
_cell.angle_gamma   90.00
#
_symmetry.space_group_name_H-M   'P 1'
#
loop_
_entity.id
_entity.type
_entity.pdbx_description
1 polymer ?
#
loop_
_entity_poly.entity_id
_entity_poly.type
_entity_poly.pdbx_seq_one_letter_code
_entity_poly.pdbx_strand_id
1 'polypeptide(L)'
;MDHVSTLPDAIAQILRYVLIAVGSYLAGKGVSPELWIQITGIVMAIASAVWGLYVKTGTKAVPVEVAGRRDVPTVSAVTGAEQK
;
A
#
# COMPACT_ATOMS: atom_id res chain seq x y z
N MET A 1 4.13 28.99 -1.60
CA MET A 1 4.74 28.01 -0.67
C MET A 1 3.61 27.19 -0.12
N ASP A 2 3.59 25.93 -0.51
CA ASP A 2 2.42 25.08 -0.60
C ASP A 2 2.10 24.43 0.75
N HIS A 3 1.11 24.95 1.47
CA HIS A 3 0.69 24.37 2.75
C HIS A 3 -0.16 23.10 2.60
N VAL A 4 -0.51 22.70 1.37
CA VAL A 4 -1.47 21.61 1.09
C VAL A 4 -0.78 20.24 0.95
N SER A 5 0.52 20.18 0.67
CA SER A 5 1.27 18.91 0.51
C SER A 5 1.86 18.33 1.80
N THR A 6 1.96 19.11 2.88
CA THR A 6 2.61 18.67 4.14
C THR A 6 1.68 17.91 5.09
N LEU A 7 0.37 18.12 4.98
CA LEU A 7 -0.64 17.39 5.75
C LEU A 7 -0.60 15.87 5.51
N PRO A 8 -0.58 15.36 4.26
CA PRO A 8 -0.47 13.92 4.03
C PRO A 8 0.86 13.34 4.53
N ASP A 9 1.97 14.06 4.38
CA ASP A 9 3.28 13.64 4.90
C ASP A 9 3.29 13.59 6.43
N ALA A 10 2.74 14.61 7.10
CA ALA A 10 2.63 14.65 8.55
C ALA A 10 1.71 13.55 9.09
N ILE A 11 0.59 13.27 8.42
CA ILE A 11 -0.33 12.19 8.80
C ILE A 11 0.35 10.82 8.66
N ALA A 12 1.08 10.58 7.56
CA ALA A 12 1.84 9.35 7.37
C ALA A 12 2.91 9.17 8.45
N GLN A 13 3.57 10.26 8.84
CA GLN A 13 4.59 10.24 9.87
C GLN A 13 4.01 10.00 11.27
N ILE A 14 2.87 10.60 11.61
CA ILE A 14 2.13 10.33 12.86
C ILE A 14 1.69 8.87 12.91
N LEU A 15 1.06 8.36 11.86
CA LEU A 15 0.64 6.96 11.77
C LEU A 15 1.81 6.01 11.98
N ARG A 16 2.96 6.28 11.34
CA ARG A 16 4.17 5.48 11.51
C ARG A 16 4.63 5.44 12.96
N TYR A 17 4.70 6.58 13.64
CA TYR A 17 5.13 6.62 15.04
C TYR A 17 4.13 5.95 15.99
N VAL A 18 2.83 6.08 15.74
CA VAL A 18 1.80 5.36 16.51
C VAL A 18 1.94 3.86 16.34
N LEU A 19 2.12 3.37 15.11
CA LEU A 19 2.31 1.94 14.84
C LEU A 19 3.58 1.40 15.51
N ILE A 20 4.68 2.15 15.48
CA ILE A 20 5.92 1.78 16.16
C ILE A 20 5.70 1.74 17.68
N ALA A 21 5.10 2.76 18.26
CA ALA A 21 4.86 2.83 19.71
C ALA A 21 3.97 1.68 20.21
N VAL A 22 2.86 1.40 19.50
CA VAL A 22 1.96 0.28 19.82
C VAL A 22 2.68 -1.05 19.65
N GLY A 23 3.42 -1.22 18.55
CA GLY A 23 4.20 -2.43 18.28
C GLY A 23 5.25 -2.69 19.37
N SER A 24 6.04 -1.67 19.74
CA SER A 24 7.04 -1.76 20.80
C SER A 24 6.42 -2.03 22.18
N TYR A 25 5.27 -1.42 22.49
CA TYR A 25 4.56 -1.67 23.75
C TYR A 25 4.05 -3.11 23.86
N LEU A 26 3.42 -3.62 22.80
CA LEU A 26 2.96 -5.00 22.75
C LEU A 26 4.13 -5.99 22.80
N ALA A 27 5.28 -5.64 22.21
CA ALA A 27 6.47 -6.49 22.22
C ALA A 27 7.07 -6.56 23.63
N GLY A 28 7.15 -5.42 24.33
CA GLY A 28 7.61 -5.34 25.71
C GLY A 28 6.69 -6.04 26.73
N LYS A 29 5.40 -6.22 26.41
CA LYS A 29 4.43 -6.93 27.26
C LYS A 29 4.51 -8.46 27.17
N GLY A 30 5.39 -9.02 26.34
CA GLY A 30 5.51 -10.48 26.19
C GLY A 30 4.27 -11.10 25.56
N VAL A 31 3.64 -10.38 24.63
CA VAL A 31 2.55 -10.90 23.81
C VAL A 31 2.99 -12.20 23.13
N SER A 32 2.14 -13.23 23.19
CA SER A 32 2.50 -14.55 22.65
C SER A 32 2.73 -14.49 21.13
N PRO A 33 3.63 -15.34 20.59
CA PRO A 33 3.88 -15.39 19.15
C PRO A 33 2.61 -15.61 18.32
N GLU A 34 1.65 -16.37 18.84
CA GLU A 34 0.37 -16.67 18.18
C GLU A 34 -0.49 -15.40 18.06
N LEU A 35 -0.54 -14.58 19.11
CA LEU A 35 -1.26 -13.31 19.07
C LEU A 35 -0.59 -12.33 18.09
N TRP A 36 0.74 -12.35 17.99
CA TRP A 36 1.48 -11.57 17.00
C TRP A 36 1.16 -11.97 15.57
N ILE A 37 1.11 -13.27 15.28
CA ILE A 37 0.71 -13.79 13.98
C ILE A 37 -0.71 -13.35 13.64
N GLN A 38 -1.62 -13.39 14.61
CA GLN A 38 -3.00 -12.96 14.40
C GLN A 38 -3.11 -11.44 14.13
N ILE A 39 -2.43 -10.62 14.94
CA ILE A 39 -2.42 -9.15 14.78
C ILE A 39 -1.81 -8.78 13.42
N THR A 40 -0.64 -9.33 13.09
CA THR A 40 0.03 -9.05 11.81
C THR A 40 -0.80 -9.52 10.62
N GLY A 41 -1.43 -10.69 10.71
CA GLY A 41 -2.35 -11.20 9.69
C GLY A 41 -3.52 -10.25 9.43
N ILE A 42 -4.17 -9.75 10.49
CA ILE A 42 -5.26 -8.78 10.38
C ILE A 42 -4.78 -7.47 9.73
N VAL A 43 -3.65 -6.92 10.20
CA VAL A 43 -3.07 -5.68 9.66
C VAL A 43 -2.75 -5.83 8.16
N MET A 44 -2.12 -6.93 7.78
CA MET A 44 -1.76 -7.20 6.38
C MET A 44 -2.98 -7.43 5.49
N ALA A 45 -4.03 -8.08 5.99
CA ALA A 45 -5.28 -8.26 5.26
C ALA A 45 -5.96 -6.92 4.96
N ILE A 46 -6.06 -6.04 5.98
CA ILE A 46 -6.62 -4.69 5.82
C ILE A 46 -5.77 -3.88 4.84
N ALA A 47 -4.43 -3.87 5.01
CA ALA A 47 -3.53 -3.16 4.12
C ALA A 47 -3.67 -3.62 2.66
N SER A 48 -3.80 -4.94 2.44
CA SER A 48 -4.00 -5.51 1.11
C SER A 48 -5.35 -5.13 0.50
N ALA A 49 -6.42 -5.12 1.30
CA ALA A 49 -7.75 -4.69 0.85
C ALA A 49 -7.76 -3.21 0.46
N VAL A 50 -7.16 -2.35 1.30
CA VAL A 50 -7.02 -0.90 1.03
C VAL A 50 -6.16 -0.67 -0.20
N TRP A 51 -5.04 -1.39 -0.36
CA TRP A 51 -4.20 -1.31 -1.55
C TRP A 51 -4.97 -1.74 -2.81
N GLY A 52 -5.69 -2.85 -2.75
CA GLY A 52 -6.54 -3.34 -3.84
C GLY A 52 -7.60 -2.31 -4.28
N LEU A 53 -8.23 -1.64 -3.32
CA LEU A 53 -9.17 -0.55 -3.59
C LEU A 53 -8.45 0.66 -4.18
N TYR A 54 -7.31 1.06 -3.60
CA TYR A 54 -6.51 2.18 -4.06
C TYR A 54 -6.08 2.00 -5.53
N VAL A 55 -5.52 0.84 -5.88
CA VAL A 55 -5.14 0.55 -7.28
C VAL A 55 -6.36 0.53 -8.18
N LYS A 56 -7.49 -0.06 -7.76
CA LYS A 56 -8.72 -0.06 -8.55
C LYS A 56 -9.27 1.35 -8.83
N THR A 57 -9.09 2.29 -7.89
CA THR A 57 -9.54 3.69 -8.06
C THR A 57 -8.52 4.59 -8.73
N GLY A 58 -7.22 4.33 -8.56
CA GLY A 58 -6.12 5.19 -9.02
C GLY A 58 -5.47 4.74 -10.32
N THR A 59 -5.55 3.45 -10.66
CA THR A 59 -5.10 2.97 -11.97
C THR A 59 -6.25 3.11 -12.95
N LYS A 60 -6.14 4.07 -13.86
CA LYS A 60 -6.92 4.04 -15.09
C LYS A 60 -6.40 2.87 -15.91
N ALA A 61 -6.92 1.67 -15.64
CA ALA A 61 -6.68 0.52 -16.49
C ALA A 61 -6.98 0.96 -17.92
N VAL A 62 -5.94 0.97 -18.76
CA VAL A 62 -6.07 1.32 -20.17
C VAL A 62 -7.08 0.33 -20.77
N PRO A 63 -8.18 0.78 -21.37
CA PRO A 63 -9.17 -0.11 -21.99
C PRO A 63 -8.47 -1.08 -22.94
N VAL A 64 -8.94 -2.32 -23.04
CA VAL A 64 -8.26 -3.36 -23.83
C VAL A 64 -8.10 -2.95 -25.29
N GLU A 65 -9.01 -2.10 -25.80
CA GLU A 65 -8.98 -1.52 -27.14
C GLU A 65 -7.83 -0.52 -27.32
N VAL A 66 -7.42 0.15 -26.24
CA VAL A 66 -6.27 1.06 -26.22
C VAL A 66 -4.99 0.30 -25.90
N ALA A 67 -5.02 -0.74 -25.06
CA ALA A 67 -3.87 -1.58 -24.76
C ALA A 67 -3.44 -2.48 -25.94
N GLY A 68 -4.37 -2.81 -26.85
CA GLY A 68 -4.09 -3.58 -28.06
C GLY A 68 -3.53 -2.76 -29.22
N ARG A 69 -3.34 -1.45 -29.06
CA ARG A 69 -2.76 -0.57 -30.08
C ARG A 69 -1.25 -0.81 -30.20
N ARG A 70 -0.77 -0.94 -31.44
CA ARG A 70 0.64 -1.24 -31.76
C ARG A 70 1.61 -0.15 -31.30
N ASP A 71 1.11 1.06 -31.06
CA ASP A 71 1.81 2.25 -30.58
C ASP A 71 1.83 2.40 -29.04
N VAL A 72 1.09 1.56 -28.30
CA VAL A 72 1.06 1.62 -26.83
C VAL A 72 2.05 0.59 -26.27
N PRO A 73 3.08 1.02 -25.51
CA PRO A 73 4.02 0.09 -24.90
C PRO A 73 3.28 -0.83 -23.94
N THR A 74 3.21 -2.12 -24.26
CA THR A 74 2.72 -3.14 -23.34
C THR A 74 3.80 -3.37 -22.27
N VAL A 75 3.60 -2.78 -21.10
CA VAL A 75 4.41 -3.09 -19.93
C VAL A 75 3.87 -4.35 -19.25
N SER A 76 4.76 -5.17 -18.70
CA SER A 76 4.38 -6.32 -17.88
C SER A 76 3.55 -5.85 -16.69
N ALA A 77 2.33 -6.37 -16.55
CA ALA A 77 1.42 -6.04 -15.45
C ALA A 77 2.00 -6.40 -14.06
N VAL A 78 3.02 -7.27 -14.01
CA VAL A 78 3.67 -7.74 -12.79
C VAL A 78 4.87 -6.88 -12.39
N THR A 79 5.57 -6.28 -13.37
CA THR A 79 6.87 -5.62 -13.13
C THR A 79 6.95 -4.18 -13.63
N GLY A 80 5.96 -3.70 -14.39
CA GLY A 80 5.98 -2.35 -15.00
C GLY A 80 7.07 -2.17 -16.07
N ALA A 81 7.82 -3.21 -16.41
CA ALA A 81 8.86 -3.17 -17.42
C ALA A 81 8.25 -3.25 -18.83
N GLU A 82 8.70 -2.39 -19.73
CA GLU A 82 8.37 -2.45 -21.16
C GLU A 82 8.80 -3.81 -21.72
N GLN A 83 7.86 -4.58 -22.25
CA GLN A 83 8.21 -5.76 -23.06
C GLN A 83 8.64 -5.24 -24.43
N LYS A 84 9.95 -5.10 -24.59
CA LYS A 84 10.60 -4.73 -25.84
C LYS A 84 10.57 -5.89 -26.85
#